data_AF-A0A2R6MF95-F1
#
_entry.id   AF-A0A2R6MF95-F1
#
_cell.length_a   1.000
_cell.length_b   1.000
_cell.length_c   1.000
_cell.angle_alpha   90.00
_cell.angle_beta   90.00
_cell.angle_gamma   90.00
#
_symmetry.space_group_name_H-M   'P 1'
#
loop_
_entity.id
_entity.type
_entity.pdbx_description
1 polymer ?
#
loop_
_entity_poly.entity_id
_entity_poly.type
_entity_poly.pdbx_seq_one_letter_code
_entity_poly.pdbx_strand_id
1 'polypeptide(L)'
;MTTERSGLETVEPGRQTGVSRVPPKPDDVELDDGEIWNELSPHQRWYRNNRERQQGKKKRRRHELREWLVEYEREERRCERCREDHPACLDFHHLGGTEKRDDAARMVNRAFSKESIREAIRKCIVRCANCHRKEHYGATNAE
;
A
#
# COMPACT_ATOMS: atom_id res chain seq x y z
N MET A 1 -3.03 -65.33 -17.64
CA MET A 1 -3.98 -65.28 -16.52
C MET A 1 -4.45 -63.84 -16.35
N THR A 2 -5.74 -63.64 -16.62
CA THR A 2 -6.65 -62.53 -16.28
C THR A 2 -6.10 -61.25 -15.63
N THR A 3 -6.45 -60.09 -16.20
CA THR A 3 -7.11 -58.93 -15.54
C THR A 3 -7.61 -58.00 -16.67
N GLU A 4 -8.82 -58.23 -17.17
CA GLU A 4 -10.06 -57.47 -16.86
C GLU A 4 -10.28 -56.20 -17.72
N ARG A 5 -11.37 -56.26 -18.48
CA ARG A 5 -11.96 -55.20 -19.30
C ARG A 5 -12.33 -54.00 -18.42
N SER A 6 -11.61 -52.89 -18.57
CA SER A 6 -12.15 -51.59 -18.16
C SER A 6 -13.16 -51.12 -19.21
N GLY A 7 -14.44 -51.38 -18.94
CA GLY A 7 -15.56 -50.85 -19.72
C GLY A 7 -15.67 -49.34 -19.54
N LEU A 8 -14.92 -48.58 -20.33
CA LEU A 8 -15.17 -47.16 -20.53
C LEU A 8 -15.96 -47.02 -21.84
N GLU A 9 -17.28 -46.99 -21.72
CA GLU A 9 -18.14 -46.51 -22.80
C GLU A 9 -17.80 -45.03 -23.05
N THR A 10 -17.49 -44.73 -24.30
CA THR A 10 -17.23 -43.37 -24.74
C THR A 10 -18.55 -42.61 -24.73
N VAL A 11 -18.68 -41.63 -23.84
CA VAL A 11 -19.80 -40.69 -23.87
C VAL A 11 -19.66 -39.78 -25.08
N GLU A 12 -20.68 -39.82 -25.95
CA GLU A 12 -20.82 -38.93 -27.10
C GLU A 12 -20.68 -37.46 -26.66
N PRO A 13 -19.92 -36.61 -27.38
CA PRO A 13 -19.77 -35.21 -27.01
C PRO A 13 -21.10 -34.47 -27.18
N GLY A 14 -21.85 -34.39 -26.09
CA GLY A 14 -23.05 -33.57 -25.97
C GLY A 14 -22.74 -32.12 -26.33
N ARG A 15 -23.50 -31.61 -27.28
CA ARG A 15 -23.58 -30.20 -27.72
C ARG A 15 -23.52 -29.27 -26.50
N GLN A 16 -22.40 -28.59 -26.27
CA GLN A 16 -22.30 -27.58 -25.20
C GLN A 16 -23.17 -26.38 -25.58
N THR A 17 -24.37 -26.31 -25.03
CA THR A 17 -25.15 -25.06 -25.03
C THR A 17 -24.42 -24.06 -24.14
N GLY A 18 -23.93 -22.98 -24.75
CA GLY A 18 -23.07 -21.97 -24.13
C GLY A 18 -23.75 -21.20 -23.02
N VAL A 19 -23.62 -21.68 -21.78
CA VAL A 19 -23.82 -20.86 -20.58
C VAL A 19 -22.47 -20.26 -20.22
N SER A 20 -22.35 -18.94 -20.32
CA SER A 20 -21.16 -18.22 -19.88
C SER A 20 -20.87 -18.57 -18.42
N ARG A 21 -19.66 -19.06 -18.13
CA ARG A 21 -19.21 -19.39 -16.76
C ARG A 21 -18.89 -18.15 -15.91
N VAL A 22 -19.09 -16.95 -16.47
CA VAL A 22 -18.76 -15.68 -15.82
C VAL A 22 -19.99 -15.19 -15.04
N PRO A 23 -19.87 -14.94 -13.71
CA PRO A 23 -20.97 -14.37 -12.95
C PRO A 23 -21.31 -12.96 -13.48
N PRO A 24 -22.58 -12.51 -13.39
CA PRO A 24 -22.96 -11.17 -13.83
C PRO A 24 -22.20 -10.08 -13.08
N LYS A 25 -22.08 -8.89 -13.69
CA LYS A 25 -21.45 -7.73 -13.06
C LYS A 25 -22.29 -7.29 -11.85
N PRO A 26 -21.70 -7.12 -10.65
CA PRO A 26 -22.39 -6.48 -9.54
C PRO A 26 -22.83 -5.05 -9.88
N ASP A 27 -23.95 -4.62 -9.30
CA ASP A 27 -24.52 -3.28 -9.56
C ASP A 27 -23.62 -2.15 -9.02
N ASP A 28 -22.89 -2.41 -7.93
CA ASP A 28 -21.97 -1.50 -7.25
C ASP A 28 -20.59 -1.38 -7.91
N VAL A 29 -20.37 -2.07 -9.04
CA VAL A 29 -19.09 -2.06 -9.76
C VAL A 29 -19.18 -1.22 -11.02
N GLU A 30 -18.52 -0.06 -11.01
CA GLU A 30 -18.30 0.77 -12.18
C GLU A 30 -17.17 0.21 -13.07
N LEU A 31 -17.35 0.30 -14.38
CA LEU A 31 -16.36 -0.06 -15.40
C LEU A 31 -15.81 1.20 -16.06
N ASP A 32 -14.55 1.17 -16.47
CA ASP A 32 -13.97 2.28 -17.24
C ASP A 32 -14.47 2.25 -18.69
N ASP A 33 -14.34 3.35 -19.41
CA ASP A 33 -14.82 3.48 -20.80
C ASP A 33 -14.23 2.39 -21.71
N GLY A 34 -15.11 1.62 -22.36
CA GLY A 34 -14.73 0.54 -23.26
C GLY A 34 -14.46 -0.81 -22.59
N GLU A 35 -14.58 -0.93 -21.27
CA GLU A 35 -14.42 -2.21 -20.57
C GLU A 35 -15.69 -3.06 -20.62
N ILE A 36 -15.52 -4.35 -20.93
CA ILE A 36 -16.62 -5.31 -20.98
C ILE A 36 -16.41 -6.37 -19.89
N TRP A 37 -17.32 -6.43 -18.91
CA TRP A 37 -17.20 -7.32 -17.73
C TRP A 37 -16.90 -8.79 -18.04
N ASN A 38 -17.52 -9.31 -19.10
CA ASN A 38 -17.37 -10.70 -19.53
C ASN A 38 -16.01 -10.98 -20.17
N GLU A 39 -15.35 -9.95 -20.72
CA GLU A 39 -14.03 -10.05 -21.35
C GLU A 39 -12.89 -9.86 -20.35
N LEU A 40 -13.19 -9.30 -19.17
CA LEU A 40 -12.20 -9.18 -18.11
C LEU A 40 -11.68 -10.56 -17.68
N SER A 41 -10.42 -10.64 -17.26
CA SER A 41 -9.91 -11.82 -16.56
C SER A 41 -10.58 -11.97 -15.19
N PRO A 42 -10.62 -13.20 -14.61
CA PRO A 42 -11.10 -13.40 -13.24
C PRO A 42 -10.41 -12.49 -12.21
N HIS A 43 -9.11 -12.24 -12.38
CA HIS A 43 -8.34 -11.32 -11.55
C HIS A 43 -8.82 -9.87 -11.69
N GLN A 44 -8.99 -9.38 -12.91
CA GLN A 44 -9.52 -8.03 -13.18
C GLN A 44 -10.92 -7.80 -12.58
N ARG A 45 -11.82 -8.80 -12.68
CA ARG A 45 -13.14 -8.75 -12.03
C ARG A 45 -13.02 -8.68 -10.51
N TRP A 46 -12.18 -9.53 -9.92
CA TRP A 46 -11.94 -9.52 -8.48
C TRP A 46 -11.43 -8.17 -7.99
N TYR A 47 -10.49 -7.54 -8.71
CA TYR A 47 -9.94 -6.23 -8.35
C TYR A 47 -10.99 -5.13 -8.36
N ARG A 48 -11.87 -5.09 -9.37
CA ARG A 48 -12.96 -4.10 -9.44
C ARG A 48 -13.98 -4.30 -8.32
N ASN A 49 -14.45 -5.54 -8.15
CA ASN A 49 -15.40 -5.89 -7.11
C ASN A 49 -14.88 -5.65 -5.68
N ASN A 50 -13.56 -5.67 -5.50
CA ASN A 50 -12.95 -5.44 -4.19
C ASN A 50 -12.31 -4.06 -4.06
N ARG A 51 -12.37 -3.21 -5.08
CA ARG A 51 -11.65 -1.92 -5.13
C ARG A 51 -11.92 -1.08 -3.89
N GLU A 52 -13.18 -0.82 -3.58
CA GLU A 52 -13.58 -0.02 -2.41
C GLU A 52 -13.14 -0.65 -1.10
N ARG A 53 -13.33 -1.97 -0.94
CA ARG A 53 -12.91 -2.71 0.25
C ARG A 53 -11.39 -2.63 0.45
N GLN A 54 -10.61 -2.76 -0.63
CA GLN A 54 -9.15 -2.65 -0.58
C GLN A 54 -8.69 -1.21 -0.32
N GLN A 55 -9.37 -0.22 -0.89
CA GLN A 55 -9.12 1.20 -0.60
C GLN A 55 -9.42 1.54 0.87
N GLY A 56 -10.53 1.03 1.41
CA GLY A 56 -10.90 1.17 2.82
C GLY A 56 -9.86 0.55 3.76
N LYS A 57 -9.39 -0.68 3.46
CA LYS A 57 -8.30 -1.33 4.20
C LYS A 57 -7.02 -0.49 4.20
N LYS A 58 -6.60 0.02 3.03
CA LYS A 58 -5.42 0.89 2.92
C LYS A 58 -5.60 2.19 3.70
N LYS A 59 -6.77 2.84 3.62
CA LYS A 59 -7.08 4.07 4.35
C LYS A 59 -7.01 3.84 5.86
N ARG A 60 -7.65 2.78 6.37
CA ARG A 60 -7.61 2.41 7.78
C ARG A 60 -6.19 2.15 8.25
N ARG A 61 -5.42 1.36 7.50
CA ARG A 61 -4.02 1.09 7.85
C ARG A 61 -3.15 2.34 7.88
N ARG A 62 -3.34 3.29 6.95
CA ARG A 62 -2.64 4.58 7.00
C ARG A 62 -2.99 5.39 8.24
N HIS A 63 -4.25 5.38 8.66
CA HIS A 63 -4.69 6.05 9.88
C HIS A 63 -4.00 5.44 11.11
N GLU A 64 -4.08 4.12 11.27
CA GLU A 64 -3.43 3.38 12.36
C GLU A 64 -1.92 3.63 12.42
N LEU A 65 -1.25 3.74 11.27
CA LEU A 65 0.18 4.04 11.20
C LEU A 65 0.51 5.48 11.58
N ARG A 66 -0.35 6.45 11.27
CA ARG A 66 -0.16 7.85 11.67
C ARG A 66 -0.34 8.02 13.17
N GLU A 67 -1.39 7.44 13.73
CA GLU A 67 -1.61 7.45 15.18
C GLU A 67 -0.45 6.79 15.91
N TRP A 68 -0.03 5.62 15.44
CA TRP A 68 1.15 4.95 16.00
C TRP A 68 2.43 5.79 15.89
N LEU A 69 2.62 6.55 14.80
CA LEU A 69 3.79 7.40 14.63
C LEU A 69 3.78 8.58 15.59
N VAL A 70 2.63 9.24 15.75
CA VAL A 70 2.46 10.36 16.69
C VAL A 70 2.75 9.90 18.12
N GLU A 71 2.23 8.75 18.53
CA GLU A 71 2.53 8.17 19.84
C GLU A 71 4.03 7.83 19.97
N TYR A 72 4.64 7.29 18.92
CA TYR A 72 6.08 7.02 18.88
C TYR A 72 6.94 8.29 18.93
N GLU A 73 6.42 9.45 18.54
CA GLU A 73 7.10 10.74 18.63
C GLU A 73 6.91 11.44 19.97
N ARG A 74 5.83 11.13 20.69
CA ARG A 74 5.48 11.72 21.99
C ARG A 74 6.51 11.43 23.08
N GLU A 75 7.21 10.30 22.99
CA GLU A 75 8.18 9.82 23.97
C GLU A 75 9.57 10.51 23.82
N GLU A 76 9.67 11.83 23.99
CA GLU A 76 10.95 12.59 24.04
C GLU A 76 11.58 13.01 22.70
N ARG A 77 10.78 13.46 21.74
CA ARG A 77 11.31 14.07 20.51
C ARG A 77 11.06 15.58 20.49
N ARG A 78 12.14 16.35 20.51
CA ARG A 78 12.15 17.79 20.26
C ARG A 78 13.05 18.07 19.07
N CYS A 79 12.80 19.16 18.36
CA CYS A 79 13.71 19.66 17.34
C CYS A 79 15.08 19.88 17.95
N GLU A 80 16.09 19.15 17.46
CA GLU A 80 17.46 19.26 17.96
C GLU A 80 18.07 20.68 17.77
N ARG A 81 17.50 21.51 16.88
CA ARG A 81 18.02 22.86 16.56
C ARG A 81 17.36 23.97 17.36
N CYS A 82 16.03 23.96 17.46
CA CYS A 82 15.25 25.05 18.09
C CYS A 82 14.43 24.60 19.30
N ARG A 83 14.50 23.32 19.69
CA ARG A 83 13.79 22.72 20.83
C ARG A 83 12.27 22.73 20.78
N GLU A 84 11.65 23.12 19.67
CA GLU A 84 10.23 22.89 19.40
C GLU A 84 9.87 21.43 19.73
N ASP A 85 8.80 21.22 20.47
CA ASP A 85 8.42 19.92 21.03
C ASP A 85 6.97 19.53 20.69
N HIS A 86 6.21 20.41 20.05
CA HIS A 86 4.87 20.08 19.61
C HIS A 86 4.94 19.02 18.49
N PRO A 87 4.39 17.80 18.66
CA PRO A 87 4.55 16.70 17.70
C PRO A 87 4.12 17.06 16.27
N ALA A 88 3.05 17.85 16.13
CA ALA A 88 2.58 18.30 14.81
C ALA A 88 3.56 19.23 14.05
N CYS A 89 4.59 19.74 14.73
CA CYS A 89 5.62 20.59 14.14
C CYS A 89 6.88 19.83 13.75
N LEU A 90 7.00 18.55 14.14
CA LEU A 90 8.21 17.74 14.01
C LEU A 90 8.18 16.88 12.74
N ASP A 91 9.35 16.72 12.14
CA ASP A 91 9.62 15.89 10.96
C ASP A 91 10.89 15.04 11.20
N PHE A 92 10.96 13.90 10.51
CA PHE A 92 12.19 13.10 10.41
C PHE A 92 13.08 13.64 9.29
N HIS A 93 14.25 14.16 9.66
CA HIS A 93 15.27 14.61 8.72
C HIS A 93 16.35 13.55 8.55
N HIS A 94 16.61 13.17 7.30
CA HIS A 94 17.70 12.25 6.96
C HIS A 94 19.04 12.99 6.94
N LEU A 95 20.01 12.52 7.73
CA LEU A 95 21.40 12.93 7.60
C LEU A 95 21.97 12.31 6.31
N GLY A 96 22.46 13.15 5.39
CA GLY A 96 23.00 12.71 4.10
C GLY A 96 24.06 11.61 4.24
N GLY A 97 24.09 10.66 3.29
CA GLY A 97 25.03 9.54 3.27
C GLY A 97 24.41 8.15 3.54
N THR A 98 23.13 8.08 3.94
CA THR A 98 22.37 6.83 3.95
C THR A 98 21.52 6.72 2.69
N GLU A 99 21.59 5.58 1.98
CA GLU A 99 20.74 5.34 0.81
C GLU A 99 19.27 5.62 1.17
N LYS A 100 18.60 6.46 0.36
CA LYS A 100 17.19 6.83 0.48
C LYS A 100 16.29 5.60 0.30
N ARG A 101 16.18 4.76 1.34
CA ARG A 101 15.05 3.85 1.52
C ARG A 101 13.91 4.64 2.14
N ASP A 102 13.38 5.57 1.37
CA ASP A 102 12.09 6.22 1.58
C ASP A 102 11.93 7.03 2.88
N ASP A 103 11.49 8.29 2.74
CA ASP A 103 11.09 9.10 3.88
C ASP A 103 10.00 8.39 4.71
N ALA A 104 10.08 8.47 6.03
CA ALA A 104 9.17 7.80 6.96
C ALA A 104 7.71 8.18 6.68
N ALA A 105 7.44 9.44 6.33
CA ALA A 105 6.09 9.87 5.95
C ALA A 105 5.61 9.18 4.67
N ARG A 106 6.50 8.96 3.69
CA ARG A 106 6.19 8.17 2.49
C ARG A 106 5.89 6.71 2.81
N MET A 107 6.63 6.10 3.74
CA MET A 107 6.41 4.71 4.15
C MET A 107 5.06 4.54 4.85
N VAL A 108 4.68 5.48 5.73
CA VAL A 108 3.35 5.53 6.35
C VAL A 108 2.26 5.67 5.28
N ASN A 109 2.42 6.60 4.33
CA ASN A 109 1.47 6.81 3.25
C ASN A 109 1.33 5.58 2.32
N ARG A 110 2.39 4.79 2.16
CA ARG A 110 2.35 3.53 1.40
C ARG A 110 2.01 2.30 2.24
N ALA A 111 1.64 2.49 3.51
CA ALA A 111 1.20 1.44 4.43
C ALA A 111 2.25 0.33 4.67
N PHE A 112 3.52 0.69 4.82
CA PHE A 112 4.60 -0.23 5.14
C PHE A 112 4.41 -0.90 6.54
N SER A 113 5.26 -1.88 6.85
CA SER A 113 5.30 -2.49 8.18
C SER A 113 5.81 -1.49 9.22
N LYS A 114 5.33 -1.60 10.47
CA LYS A 114 5.83 -0.78 11.58
C LYS A 114 7.34 -0.96 11.78
N GLU A 115 7.85 -2.17 11.60
CA GLU A 115 9.29 -2.45 11.78
C GLU A 115 10.15 -1.75 10.71
N SER A 116 9.74 -1.82 9.44
CA SER A 116 10.45 -1.11 8.38
C SER A 116 10.45 0.41 8.62
N ILE A 117 9.34 0.96 9.12
CA ILE A 117 9.24 2.38 9.45
C ILE A 117 10.18 2.71 10.62
N ARG A 118 10.25 1.88 11.67
CA ARG A 118 11.21 2.06 12.78
C ARG A 118 12.65 2.06 12.30
N GLU A 119 13.02 1.11 11.44
CA GLU A 119 14.36 1.03 10.86
C GLU A 119 14.74 2.27 10.05
N ALA A 120 13.79 2.86 9.33
CA ALA A 120 13.99 4.12 8.62
C ALA A 120 14.16 5.29 9.60
N ILE A 121 13.29 5.39 10.61
CA ILE A 121 13.36 6.47 11.62
C ILE A 121 14.67 6.43 12.41
N ARG A 122 15.23 5.25 12.73
CA ARG A 122 16.53 5.12 13.41
C ARG A 122 17.69 5.81 12.68
N LYS A 123 17.54 6.08 11.38
CA LYS A 123 18.55 6.76 10.54
C LYS A 123 18.28 8.27 10.40
N CYS A 124 17.24 8.77 11.04
CA CYS A 124 16.80 10.15 10.96
C CYS A 124 17.05 10.88 12.28
N ILE A 125 17.20 12.19 12.19
CA ILE A 125 17.14 13.10 13.33
C ILE A 125 15.80 13.83 13.36
N VAL A 126 15.41 14.33 14.52
CA VAL A 126 14.15 15.08 14.68
C VAL A 126 14.42 16.57 14.45
N ARG A 127 13.72 17.15 13.48
CA ARG A 127 13.76 18.59 13.18
C ARG A 127 12.33 19.11 13.08
N CYS A 128 12.08 20.34 13.52
CA CYS A 128 10.80 20.96 13.18
C CYS A 128 10.74 21.32 11.70
N ALA A 129 9.55 21.39 11.11
CA ALA A 129 9.34 21.67 9.70
C ALA A 129 10.05 22.95 9.21
N ASN A 130 10.17 23.97 10.08
CA ASN A 130 10.88 25.20 9.77
C ASN A 130 12.40 25.01 9.72
N CYS A 131 12.99 24.31 10.69
CA CYS A 131 14.41 23.99 10.68
C CYS A 131 14.75 23.04 9.51
N HIS A 132 13.89 22.07 9.24
CA HIS A 132 14.03 21.12 8.15
C HIS A 132 14.07 21.83 6.78
N ARG A 133 13.12 22.74 6.51
CA ARG A 133 13.11 23.54 5.28
C ARG A 133 14.34 24.43 5.14
N LYS A 134 14.78 25.09 6.23
CA LYS A 134 15.99 25.93 6.24
C LYS A 134 17.25 25.13 5.93
N GLU A 135 17.34 23.89 6.41
CA GLU A 135 18.47 22.99 6.17
C GLU A 135 18.53 22.57 4.69
N HIS A 136 17.39 22.16 4.09
CA HIS A 136 17.32 21.88 2.65
C HIS A 136 17.62 23.11 1.78
N TYR A 137 17.14 24.29 2.18
CA TYR A 137 17.44 25.54 1.48
C TYR A 137 18.92 25.91 1.60
N GLY A 138 19.55 25.74 2.77
CA GLY A 138 20.98 26.00 2.94
C GLY A 138 21.86 25.03 2.15
N ALA A 139 21.47 23.75 2.08
CA ALA A 139 22.17 22.73 1.31
C ALA A 139 22.07 22.93 -0.22
N THR A 140 21.04 23.62 -0.70
CA THR A 140 20.84 23.91 -2.13
C THR A 140 21.49 25.21 -2.61
N ASN A 141 21.97 26.06 -1.69
CA ASN A 141 22.62 27.34 -2.03
C ASN A 141 24.12 27.37 -1.67
N ALA A 142 24.73 26.21 -1.43
CA ALA A 142 26.15 26.06 -1.13
C ALA A 142 26.96 25.53 -2.34
N GLU A 143 26.48 25.75 -3.56
CA GLU A 143 27.16 25.46 -4.83
C GLU A 143 27.68 26.75 -5.48
#